data_AF-A0A7S1ED32-F1
#
_entry.id   AF-A0A7S1ED32-F1
#
_cell.length_a   1.000
_cell.length_b   1.000
_cell.length_c   1.000
_cell.angle_alpha   90.00
_cell.angle_beta   90.00
_cell.angle_gamma   90.00
#
_symmetry.space_group_name_H-M   'P 1'
#
loop_
_entity.id
_entity.type
_entity.pdbx_description
1 polymer ?
#
loop_
_entity_poly.entity_id
_entity_poly.type
_entity_poly.pdbx_seq_one_letter_code
_entity_poly.pdbx_strand_id
1 'polypeptide(L)'
;IAPGYDHIASAIGAAMIGWMGTAMLCYVTPKEHLGLPDRDDVKQGLIAYKIAAHAADVAKGHPGARARDDAMSKARFEFRWNDQFALGLDPDTARDYHDE
;
A
#
# COMPACT_ATOMS: atom_id res chain seq x y z
N ILE A 1 15.65 14.28 -2.72
CA ILE A 1 15.86 14.58 -4.16
C ILE A 1 14.61 14.41 -5.01
N ALA A 2 13.55 13.78 -4.50
CA ALA A 2 12.30 13.54 -5.23
C ALA A 2 11.08 14.15 -4.50
N PRO A 3 11.10 15.47 -4.19
CA PRO A 3 9.93 16.13 -3.61
C PRO A 3 8.72 15.96 -4.54
N GLY A 4 7.53 15.72 -3.98
CA GLY A 4 6.35 15.27 -4.74
C GLY A 4 6.17 13.75 -4.75
N TYR A 5 7.22 12.99 -4.44
CA TYR A 5 7.23 11.52 -4.40
C TYR A 5 7.78 10.99 -3.08
N ASP A 6 7.79 11.81 -2.03
CA ASP A 6 8.37 11.45 -0.74
C ASP A 6 7.64 10.26 -0.09
N HIS A 7 6.32 10.13 -0.28
CA HIS A 7 5.56 8.94 0.10
C HIS A 7 6.09 7.62 -0.49
N ILE A 8 6.67 7.64 -1.70
CA ILE A 8 7.31 6.48 -2.33
C ILE A 8 8.70 6.27 -1.74
N ALA A 9 9.50 7.34 -1.70
CA ALA A 9 10.87 7.30 -1.19
C ALA A 9 10.90 6.78 0.26
N SER A 10 9.98 7.27 1.10
CA SER A 10 9.87 6.88 2.50
C SER A 10 9.25 5.50 2.68
N ALA A 11 8.31 5.07 1.82
CA ALA A 11 7.71 3.73 1.91
C ALA A 11 8.74 2.61 1.77
N ILE A 12 9.81 2.82 0.98
CA ILE A 12 10.94 1.88 0.86
C ILE A 12 11.58 1.67 2.24
N GLY A 13 11.98 2.77 2.90
CA GLY A 13 12.57 2.72 4.23
C GLY A 13 11.59 2.21 5.29
N ALA A 14 10.32 2.58 5.18
CA ALA A 14 9.25 2.16 6.08
C ALA A 14 9.02 0.64 6.03
N ALA A 15 9.00 0.04 4.85
CA ALA A 15 8.90 -1.42 4.69
C ALA A 15 10.14 -2.13 5.27
N MET A 16 11.34 -1.61 5.00
CA MET A 16 12.58 -2.17 5.53
C MET A 16 12.64 -2.11 7.06
N ILE A 17 12.38 -0.94 7.65
CA ILE A 17 12.47 -0.77 9.10
C ILE A 17 11.28 -1.41 9.84
N GLY A 18 10.12 -1.52 9.17
CA GLY A 18 8.99 -2.32 9.63
C GLY A 18 9.33 -3.80 9.70
N TRP A 19 9.99 -4.34 8.67
CA TRP A 19 10.50 -5.72 8.67
C TRP A 19 11.50 -5.94 9.80
N MET A 20 12.37 -4.97 10.08
CA MET A 20 13.34 -5.00 11.18
C MET A 20 12.74 -4.79 12.58
N GLY A 21 11.42 -4.63 12.70
CA GLY A 21 10.72 -4.65 13.99
C GLY A 21 10.13 -3.32 14.46
N THR A 22 10.11 -2.28 13.61
CA THR A 22 9.35 -1.07 13.94
C THR A 22 7.86 -1.39 14.10
N ALA A 23 7.28 -1.00 15.23
CA ALA A 23 5.89 -1.33 15.57
C ALA A 23 4.84 -0.39 14.94
N MET A 24 5.22 0.83 14.57
CA MET A 24 4.31 1.82 13.98
C MET A 24 5.07 2.70 12.98
N LEU A 25 4.48 2.91 11.81
CA LEU A 25 5.03 3.75 10.75
C LEU A 25 4.17 5.01 10.60
N CYS A 26 4.76 6.19 10.83
CA CYS A 26 4.10 7.45 10.51
C CYS A 26 4.18 7.67 8.99
N TYR A 27 3.03 7.86 8.35
CA TYR A 27 2.95 8.08 6.91
C TYR A 27 3.56 9.41 6.47
N VAL A 28 3.94 9.45 5.20
CA VAL A 28 4.42 10.64 4.49
C VAL A 28 3.54 10.81 3.26
N THR A 29 3.14 12.05 2.97
CA THR A 29 2.28 12.36 1.82
C THR A 29 3.12 12.75 0.59
N PRO A 30 2.54 12.76 -0.62
CA PRO A 30 3.23 13.30 -1.80
C PRO A 30 3.69 14.75 -1.63
N LYS A 31 2.91 15.57 -0.91
CA LYS A 31 3.21 16.99 -0.65
C LYS A 31 4.18 17.26 0.49
N GLU A 32 4.78 16.23 1.08
CA GLU A 32 5.85 16.44 2.06
C GLU A 32 6.94 17.35 1.48
N HIS A 33 7.46 18.25 2.30
CA HIS A 33 8.39 19.32 1.90
C HIS A 33 7.86 20.38 0.91
N LEU A 34 6.59 20.29 0.47
CA LEU A 34 6.01 21.18 -0.54
C LEU A 34 4.81 21.98 -0.01
N GLY A 35 4.04 21.45 0.94
CA GLY A 35 2.92 22.17 1.53
C GLY A 35 1.96 21.28 2.31
N LEU A 36 0.77 21.81 2.62
CA LEU A 36 -0.27 21.03 3.30
C LEU A 36 -0.93 20.05 2.30
N PRO A 37 -1.13 18.78 2.71
CA PRO A 37 -1.78 17.78 1.88
C PRO A 37 -3.28 18.07 1.71
N ASP A 38 -3.82 17.76 0.54
CA ASP A 38 -5.26 17.68 0.31
C ASP A 38 -5.79 16.26 0.59
N ARG A 39 -7.08 16.03 0.28
CA ARG A 39 -7.74 14.73 0.52
C ARG A 39 -7.05 13.58 -0.23
N ASP A 40 -6.61 13.83 -1.46
CA ASP A 40 -6.07 12.77 -2.30
C ASP A 40 -4.61 12.49 -1.92
N ASP A 41 -3.84 13.51 -1.54
CA ASP A 41 -2.52 13.33 -0.93
C ASP A 41 -2.56 12.46 0.33
N VAL A 42 -3.57 12.68 1.19
CA VAL A 42 -3.79 11.86 2.39
C VAL A 42 -4.11 10.42 2.00
N LYS A 43 -5.00 10.19 1.01
CA LYS A 43 -5.31 8.85 0.51
C LYS A 43 -4.04 8.15 -0.01
N GLN A 44 -3.24 8.82 -0.83
CA GLN A 44 -2.01 8.27 -1.40
C GLN A 44 -0.99 7.89 -0.33
N GLY A 45 -0.76 8.77 0.65
CA GLY A 45 0.13 8.47 1.77
C GLY A 45 -0.34 7.25 2.59
N LEU A 46 -1.65 7.16 2.87
CA LEU A 46 -2.22 6.05 3.62
C LEU A 46 -2.09 4.72 2.85
N ILE A 47 -2.36 4.71 1.55
CA ILE A 47 -2.21 3.50 0.73
C ILE A 47 -0.75 3.08 0.64
N ALA A 48 0.18 4.01 0.38
CA ALA A 48 1.62 3.73 0.35
C ALA A 48 2.12 3.08 1.64
N TYR A 49 1.69 3.58 2.79
CA TYR A 49 2.11 3.05 4.08
C TYR A 49 1.39 1.77 4.50
N LYS A 50 0.14 1.55 4.07
CA LYS A 50 -0.51 0.23 4.20
C LYS A 50 0.21 -0.84 3.40
N ILE A 51 0.69 -0.51 2.19
CA ILE A 51 1.52 -1.41 1.38
C ILE A 51 2.83 -1.71 2.12
N ALA A 52 3.53 -0.68 2.61
CA ALA A 52 4.79 -0.84 3.33
C ALA A 52 4.63 -1.70 4.60
N ALA A 53 3.58 -1.46 5.40
CA ALA A 53 3.28 -2.24 6.59
C ALA A 53 2.96 -3.70 6.26
N HIS A 54 2.12 -3.95 5.26
CA HIS A 54 1.80 -5.31 4.80
C HIS A 54 3.05 -6.04 4.28
N ALA A 55 3.87 -5.37 3.47
CA ALA A 55 5.14 -5.93 2.99
C ALA A 55 6.07 -6.31 4.15
N ALA A 56 6.15 -5.47 5.18
CA ALA A 56 6.89 -5.77 6.40
C ALA A 56 6.33 -6.99 7.14
N ASP A 57 5.01 -7.12 7.29
CA ASP A 57 4.37 -8.27 7.94
C ASP A 57 4.59 -9.58 7.16
N VAL A 58 4.53 -9.54 5.83
CA VAL A 58 4.89 -10.67 4.96
C VAL A 58 6.36 -11.05 5.15
N ALA A 59 7.28 -10.08 5.15
CA ALA A 59 8.72 -10.33 5.33
C ALA A 59 9.08 -10.87 6.73
N LYS A 60 8.30 -10.48 7.76
CA LYS A 60 8.40 -11.03 9.13
C LYS A 60 7.84 -12.44 9.25
N GLY A 61 7.10 -12.92 8.25
CA GLY A 61 6.34 -14.16 8.34
C GLY A 61 5.20 -14.09 9.37
N HIS A 62 4.58 -12.91 9.54
CA HIS A 62 3.49 -12.75 10.49
C HIS A 62 2.34 -13.72 10.14
N PRO A 63 1.78 -14.46 11.12
CA PRO A 63 0.68 -15.38 10.86
C PRO A 63 -0.48 -14.70 10.12
N GLY A 64 -0.91 -15.31 9.01
CA GLY A 64 -2.03 -14.83 8.21
C GLY A 64 -1.73 -13.67 7.26
N ALA A 65 -0.54 -13.04 7.29
CA ALA A 65 -0.22 -11.91 6.42
C ALA A 65 -0.42 -12.27 4.94
N ARG A 66 0.06 -13.43 4.52
CA ARG A 66 -0.04 -13.91 3.14
C ARG A 66 -1.44 -14.33 2.68
N ALA A 67 -2.40 -14.51 3.60
CA ALA A 67 -3.72 -15.05 3.25
C ALA A 67 -4.45 -14.15 2.25
N ARG A 68 -4.30 -12.82 2.39
CA ARG A 68 -4.87 -11.83 1.47
C ARG A 68 -4.19 -11.88 0.10
N ASP A 69 -2.86 -11.98 0.08
CA ASP A 69 -2.06 -12.09 -1.15
C ASP A 69 -2.44 -13.33 -1.96
N ASP A 70 -2.53 -14.48 -1.28
CA ASP A 70 -2.87 -15.76 -1.90
C ASP A 70 -4.34 -15.75 -2.41
N ALA A 71 -5.27 -15.17 -1.65
CA ALA A 71 -6.67 -15.02 -2.06
C ALA A 71 -6.81 -14.12 -3.31
N MET A 72 -6.10 -12.99 -3.33
CA MET A 72 -6.11 -12.06 -4.48
C MET A 72 -5.45 -12.69 -5.70
N SER A 73 -4.34 -13.41 -5.51
CA SER A 73 -3.65 -14.14 -6.58
C SER A 73 -4.53 -15.22 -7.19
N LYS A 74 -5.29 -15.94 -6.34
CA LYS A 74 -6.28 -16.92 -6.80
C LYS A 74 -7.42 -16.27 -7.58
N ALA A 75 -7.98 -15.17 -7.09
CA ALA A 75 -9.03 -14.42 -7.80
C ALA A 75 -8.54 -13.95 -9.19
N ARG A 76 -7.30 -13.46 -9.27
CA ARG A 76 -6.65 -13.09 -10.53
C ARG A 76 -6.52 -14.28 -11.48
N PHE A 77 -6.02 -15.42 -11.00
CA PHE A 77 -5.84 -16.62 -11.81
C PHE A 77 -7.18 -17.16 -12.38
N GLU A 78 -8.25 -17.05 -11.60
CA GLU A 78 -9.59 -17.51 -11.97
C GLU A 78 -10.41 -16.43 -12.71
N PHE A 79 -9.81 -15.28 -13.05
CA PHE A 79 -10.47 -14.14 -13.69
C PHE A 79 -11.71 -13.62 -12.93
N ARG A 80 -11.72 -13.77 -11.60
CA ARG A 80 -12.77 -13.23 -10.71
C ARG A 80 -12.50 -11.76 -10.41
N TRP A 81 -12.70 -10.89 -11.39
CA TRP A 81 -12.37 -9.45 -11.33
C TRP A 81 -12.94 -8.73 -10.11
N ASN A 82 -14.24 -8.87 -9.85
CA ASN A 82 -14.88 -8.21 -8.70
C ASN A 82 -14.28 -8.65 -7.36
N ASP A 83 -13.91 -9.93 -7.24
CA ASP A 83 -13.25 -10.45 -6.03
C ASP A 83 -11.82 -9.92 -5.91
N GLN A 84 -11.09 -9.83 -7.03
CA GLN A 84 -9.76 -9.23 -7.06
C GLN A 84 -9.80 -7.76 -6.61
N PHE A 85 -10.76 -6.97 -7.09
CA PHE A 85 -10.93 -5.57 -6.69
C PHE A 85 -11.28 -5.44 -5.21
N ALA A 86 -12.26 -6.23 -4.74
CA ALA A 86 -12.68 -6.22 -3.34
C ALA A 86 -11.55 -6.61 -2.37
N LEU A 87 -10.61 -7.45 -2.82
CA LEU A 87 -9.43 -7.83 -2.04
C LEU A 87 -8.31 -6.77 -2.09
N GLY A 88 -8.34 -5.82 -3.02
CA GLY A 88 -7.35 -4.75 -3.14
C GLY A 88 -7.35 -3.77 -1.97
N LEU A 89 -6.23 -3.07 -1.73
CA LEU A 89 -6.15 -2.04 -0.68
C LEU A 89 -6.98 -0.78 -1.01
N ASP A 90 -7.26 -0.57 -2.29
CA ASP A 90 -8.08 0.53 -2.81
C ASP A 90 -9.00 0.00 -3.94
N PRO A 91 -10.13 -0.63 -3.57
CA PRO A 91 -11.04 -1.27 -4.54
C PRO A 91 -11.68 -0.32 -5.54
N ASP A 92 -11.80 0.96 -5.21
CA ASP A 92 -12.35 1.98 -6.12
C ASP A 92 -11.36 2.23 -7.26
N THR A 93 -10.12 2.61 -6.95
CA THR A 93 -9.07 2.83 -7.95
C THR A 93 -8.80 1.60 -8.80
N ALA A 94 -8.87 0.39 -8.21
CA ALA A 94 -8.68 -0.85 -8.96
C ALA A 94 -9.78 -1.13 -9.99
N ARG A 95 -11.02 -0.71 -9.71
CA ARG A 95 -12.14 -0.77 -10.67
C ARG A 95 -11.98 0.29 -11.75
N ASP A 96 -11.70 1.52 -11.33
CA ASP A 96 -11.54 2.65 -12.25
C ASP A 96 -10.48 2.33 -13.32
N TYR A 97 -9.32 1.77 -12.95
CA TYR A 97 -8.25 1.42 -13.89
C TYR A 97 -8.53 0.20 -14.79
N HIS A 98 -9.49 -0.66 -14.43
CA HIS A 98 -9.88 -1.78 -15.28
C HIS A 98 -10.89 -1.36 -16.35
N ASP A 99 -11.74 -0.39 -16.03
CA ASP A 99 -12.85 0.06 -16.88
C ASP A 99 -12.45 1.22 -17.83
N GLU A 100 -11.20 1.70 -17.75
CA GLU A 100 -10.53 2.59 -18.72
C GLU A 100 -10.27 1.91 -20.08
#